data_AF-A0A1H7E252-F1
#
_entry.id   AF-A0A1H7E252-F1
#
_cell.length_a   1.000
_cell.length_b   1.000
_cell.length_c   1.000
_cell.angle_alpha   90.00
_cell.angle_beta   90.00
_cell.angle_gamma   90.00
#
_symmetry.space_group_name_H-M   'P 1'
#
loop_
_entity.id
_entity.type
_entity.pdbx_description
1 polymer ?
#
loop_
_entity_poly.entity_id
_entity_poly.type
_entity_poly.pdbx_seq_one_letter_code
_entity_poly.pdbx_strand_id
1 'polypeptide(L)'
;MTKVFCAPKDTIPEGRRADTTYFSMYAHDGLLDVSTVGTSLIDEIKKAGLVPGTASWDFLTLALAVNAADHAVERNLSADGWTRSIELEVALYEPAPFVHLTAAIEQALRFLTGDFWRLSFVDGGYPPPITRQAVVHDADCVSLLSGGLDSLIGALAGCGNTPVEKQHPSLCAATTARFLHCEIPT
;
A
#
# COMPACT_ATOMS: atom_id res chain seq x y z
N MET A 1 4.42 15.71 14.75
CA MET A 1 3.85 14.46 14.20
C MET A 1 3.51 14.78 12.76
N THR A 2 4.07 14.03 11.81
CA THR A 2 3.84 14.30 10.38
C THR A 2 2.56 13.60 9.98
N LYS A 3 1.61 14.35 9.41
CA LYS A 3 0.32 13.80 9.01
C LYS A 3 0.36 13.42 7.54
N VAL A 4 -0.12 12.22 7.24
CA VAL A 4 -0.24 11.67 5.89
C VAL A 4 -1.69 11.29 5.65
N PHE A 5 -2.26 11.73 4.54
CA PHE A 5 -3.63 11.42 4.13
C PHE A 5 -3.63 10.70 2.79
N CYS A 6 -4.13 9.47 2.76
CA CYS A 6 -4.19 8.63 1.57
C CYS A 6 -5.64 8.36 1.19
N ALA A 7 -6.09 8.87 0.06
CA ALA A 7 -7.47 8.68 -0.39
C ALA A 7 -7.62 8.73 -1.91
N PRO A 8 -8.75 8.30 -2.49
CA PRO A 8 -9.04 8.58 -3.88
C PRO A 8 -9.08 10.08 -4.17
N LYS A 9 -8.71 10.49 -5.39
CA LYS A 9 -8.67 11.91 -5.80
C LYS A 9 -9.94 12.70 -5.44
N ASP A 10 -11.11 12.07 -5.52
CA ASP A 10 -12.41 12.72 -5.37
C ASP A 10 -12.74 13.03 -3.89
N THR A 11 -12.02 12.43 -2.94
CA THR A 11 -12.19 12.63 -1.49
C THR A 11 -11.08 13.47 -0.87
N ILE A 12 -10.05 13.84 -1.65
CA ILE A 12 -9.01 14.77 -1.19
C ILE A 12 -9.58 16.19 -1.15
N PRO A 13 -9.47 16.90 -0.01
CA PRO A 13 -10.03 18.25 0.12
C PRO A 13 -9.29 19.27 -0.75
N GLU A 14 -10.03 20.23 -1.33
CA GLU A 14 -9.44 21.34 -2.08
C GLU A 14 -8.61 22.28 -1.18
N GLY A 15 -9.07 22.48 0.06
CA GLY A 15 -8.36 23.24 1.10
C GLY A 15 -7.31 22.39 1.81
N ARG A 16 -6.22 22.05 1.12
CA ARG A 16 -5.11 21.26 1.67
C ARG A 16 -4.36 22.05 2.73
N ARG A 17 -4.00 21.37 3.82
CA ARG A 17 -3.20 21.96 4.89
C ARG A 17 -1.71 21.76 4.59
N ALA A 18 -0.91 22.80 4.87
CA ALA A 18 0.53 22.76 4.63
C ALA A 18 1.29 21.76 5.54
N ASP A 19 0.65 21.28 6.62
CA ASP A 19 1.22 20.32 7.58
C ASP A 19 0.90 18.85 7.26
N THR A 20 0.15 18.60 6.18
CA THR A 20 -0.34 17.28 5.80
C THR A 20 0.16 16.92 4.40
N THR A 21 0.78 15.75 4.28
CA THR A 21 1.15 15.19 2.97
C THR A 21 -0.02 14.39 2.41
N TYR A 22 -0.42 14.68 1.18
CA TYR A 22 -1.56 14.03 0.54
C TYR A 22 -1.10 13.04 -0.53
N PHE A 23 -1.75 11.87 -0.55
CA PHE A 23 -1.56 10.84 -1.57
C PHE A 23 -2.88 10.46 -2.24
N SER A 24 -2.92 10.57 -3.57
CA SER A 24 -4.00 10.04 -4.41
C SER A 24 -3.78 8.56 -4.70
N MET A 25 -4.74 7.74 -4.30
CA MET A 25 -4.71 6.29 -4.48
C MET A 25 -5.24 5.92 -5.88
N TYR A 26 -4.49 5.06 -6.58
CA TYR A 26 -4.86 4.39 -7.85
C TYR A 26 -5.05 5.28 -9.08
N ALA A 27 -5.01 6.60 -8.95
CA ALA A 27 -5.20 7.53 -10.06
C ALA A 27 -4.23 8.71 -9.97
N HIS A 28 -3.72 9.13 -11.12
CA HIS A 28 -3.10 10.45 -11.24
C HIS A 28 -4.18 11.52 -11.13
N ASP A 29 -3.98 12.46 -10.21
CA ASP A 29 -4.87 13.61 -10.01
C ASP A 29 -4.36 14.88 -10.74
N GLY A 30 -3.08 14.90 -11.13
CA GLY A 30 -2.45 16.04 -11.80
C GLY A 30 -2.28 17.26 -10.89
N LEU A 31 -2.42 17.10 -9.57
CA LEU A 31 -2.24 18.14 -8.58
C LEU A 31 -0.75 18.22 -8.21
N LEU A 32 -0.15 19.41 -8.25
CA LEU A 32 1.30 19.60 -8.03
C LEU A 32 1.75 19.22 -6.61
N ASP A 33 0.82 19.26 -5.67
CA ASP A 33 1.02 19.13 -4.23
C ASP A 33 0.38 17.84 -3.67
N VAL A 34 0.05 16.88 -4.55
CA VAL A 34 -0.43 15.55 -4.18
C VAL A 34 0.42 14.49 -4.90
N SER A 35 0.95 13.56 -4.12
CA SER A 35 1.69 12.41 -4.67
C SER A 35 0.73 11.28 -5.02
N THR A 36 1.12 10.36 -5.91
CA THR A 36 0.21 9.29 -6.40
C THR A 36 0.76 7.91 -6.07
N VAL A 37 -0.11 6.97 -5.68
CA VAL A 37 0.28 5.61 -5.32
C VAL A 37 -0.54 4.59 -6.12
N GLY A 38 0.12 3.58 -6.69
CA GLY A 38 -0.57 2.44 -7.32
C GLY A 38 -1.29 2.76 -8.64
N THR A 39 -0.82 3.74 -9.41
CA THR A 39 -1.52 4.24 -10.62
C THR A 39 -1.68 3.23 -11.75
N SER A 40 -0.79 2.23 -11.86
CA SER A 40 -0.92 1.13 -12.82
C SER A 40 -1.64 -0.11 -12.26
N LEU A 41 -1.84 -0.17 -10.94
CA LEU A 41 -2.22 -1.39 -10.24
C LEU A 41 -3.61 -1.88 -10.64
N ILE A 42 -4.56 -0.97 -10.83
CA ILE A 42 -5.93 -1.32 -11.24
C ILE A 42 -5.95 -2.00 -12.60
N ASP A 43 -5.19 -1.46 -13.57
CA ASP A 43 -5.14 -2.01 -14.91
C ASP A 43 -4.43 -3.37 -14.93
N GLU A 44 -3.41 -3.55 -14.10
CA GLU A 44 -2.72 -4.83 -13.96
C GLU A 44 -3.61 -5.89 -13.33
N ILE A 45 -4.34 -5.56 -12.26
CA ILE A 45 -5.30 -6.49 -11.62
C ILE A 45 -6.39 -6.91 -12.61
N LYS A 46 -6.90 -5.96 -13.41
CA LYS A 46 -7.87 -6.25 -14.48
C LYS A 46 -7.27 -7.13 -15.57
N LYS A 47 -6.05 -6.82 -16.05
CA LYS A 47 -5.33 -7.62 -17.06
C LYS A 47 -5.02 -9.03 -16.55
N ALA A 48 -4.74 -9.17 -15.26
CA ALA A 48 -4.49 -10.44 -14.60
C ALA A 48 -5.74 -11.31 -14.45
N GLY A 49 -6.93 -10.72 -14.62
CA GLY A 49 -8.21 -11.38 -14.39
C GLY A 49 -8.53 -11.58 -12.91
N LEU A 50 -7.91 -10.81 -12.01
CA LEU A 50 -8.06 -10.97 -10.56
C LEU A 50 -9.31 -10.24 -10.06
N VAL A 51 -10.04 -10.88 -9.14
CA VAL A 51 -11.19 -10.31 -8.44
C VAL A 51 -10.89 -10.37 -6.93
N PRO A 52 -10.24 -9.35 -6.36
CA PRO A 52 -9.92 -9.35 -4.94
C PRO A 52 -11.19 -9.24 -4.10
N GLY A 53 -11.26 -10.00 -3.01
CA GLY A 53 -12.27 -9.77 -1.99
C GLY A 53 -12.04 -8.44 -1.28
N THR A 54 -13.10 -7.86 -0.71
CA THR A 54 -13.05 -6.54 -0.09
C THR A 54 -11.97 -6.41 0.99
N ALA A 55 -11.89 -7.38 1.90
CA ALA A 55 -10.88 -7.35 2.97
C ALA A 55 -9.44 -7.39 2.42
N SER A 56 -9.19 -8.15 1.36
CA SER A 56 -7.86 -8.20 0.71
C SER A 56 -7.55 -6.90 -0.02
N TRP A 57 -8.57 -6.27 -0.62
CA TRP A 57 -8.45 -5.00 -1.31
C TRP A 57 -8.12 -3.85 -0.33
N ASP A 58 -8.83 -3.77 0.79
CA ASP A 58 -8.55 -2.79 1.83
C ASP A 58 -7.21 -3.03 2.51
N PHE A 59 -6.81 -4.30 2.70
CA PHE A 59 -5.48 -4.61 3.20
C PHE A 59 -4.37 -4.16 2.24
N LEU A 60 -4.55 -4.36 0.93
CA LEU A 60 -3.63 -3.85 -0.08
C LEU A 60 -3.57 -2.31 -0.08
N THR A 61 -4.73 -1.65 0.02
CA THR A 61 -4.84 -0.20 0.11
C THR A 61 -4.07 0.33 1.33
N LEU A 62 -4.25 -0.30 2.49
CA LEU A 62 -3.51 0.01 3.71
C LEU A 62 -2.01 -0.19 3.54
N ALA A 63 -1.58 -1.31 2.97
CA ALA A 63 -0.15 -1.60 2.77
C ALA A 63 0.53 -0.55 1.86
N LEU A 64 -0.15 -0.14 0.78
CA LEU A 64 0.31 0.93 -0.10
C LEU A 64 0.38 2.28 0.62
N ALA A 65 -0.63 2.61 1.43
CA ALA A 65 -0.66 3.85 2.20
C ALA A 65 0.46 3.91 3.26
N VAL A 66 0.72 2.79 3.95
CA VAL A 66 1.84 2.66 4.90
C VAL A 66 3.17 2.82 4.19
N ASN A 67 3.36 2.17 3.05
CA ASN A 67 4.59 2.29 2.27
C ASN A 67 4.82 3.74 1.81
N ALA A 68 3.79 4.41 1.31
CA ALA A 68 3.86 5.81 0.91
C ALA A 68 4.21 6.73 2.08
N ALA A 69 3.56 6.54 3.24
CA ALA A 69 3.86 7.30 4.45
C ALA A 69 5.28 7.08 4.97
N ASP A 70 5.77 5.83 4.94
CA ASP A 70 7.13 5.49 5.37
C ASP A 70 8.20 6.17 4.51
N HIS A 71 7.96 6.30 3.21
CA HIS A 71 8.85 7.01 2.28
C HIS A 71 8.71 8.55 2.36
N ALA A 72 7.51 9.06 2.66
CA ALA A 72 7.25 10.50 2.70
C ALA A 72 7.85 11.18 3.93
N VAL A 73 7.91 10.47 5.07
CA VAL A 73 8.34 11.06 6.34
C VAL A 73 9.83 10.81 6.54
N GLU A 74 10.65 11.84 6.30
CA GLU A 74 12.09 11.76 6.49
C GLU A 74 12.49 11.62 7.97
N ARG A 75 13.53 10.83 8.26
CA ARG A 75 14.06 10.61 9.62
C ARG A 75 14.84 11.80 10.17
N ASN A 76 15.38 12.65 9.29
CA ASN A 76 16.33 13.71 9.63
C ASN A 76 15.73 14.87 10.45
N LEU A 77 14.40 14.89 10.59
CA LEU A 77 13.63 15.91 11.32
C LEU A 77 13.25 15.46 12.75
N SER A 78 13.66 14.26 13.19
CA SER A 78 13.33 13.71 14.51
C SER A 78 14.26 14.26 15.61
N ALA A 79 13.70 14.51 16.80
CA ALA A 79 14.44 15.11 17.93
C ALA A 79 15.53 14.20 18.51
N ASP A 80 15.40 12.88 18.31
CA ASP A 80 16.39 11.85 18.66
C ASP A 80 17.20 11.37 17.45
N GLY A 81 16.90 11.87 16.24
CA GLY A 81 17.54 11.48 14.99
C GLY A 81 17.16 10.07 14.49
N TRP A 82 16.18 9.40 15.10
CA TRP A 82 15.85 8.01 14.79
C TRP A 82 14.35 7.70 14.72
N THR A 83 13.56 8.15 15.70
CA THR A 83 12.17 7.71 15.85
C THR A 83 11.20 8.72 15.26
N ARG A 84 10.46 8.33 14.22
CA ARG A 84 9.42 9.18 13.61
C ARG A 84 8.09 9.00 14.32
N SER A 85 7.24 10.02 14.18
CA SER A 85 5.87 10.00 14.65
C SER A 85 4.96 10.32 13.47
N ILE A 86 4.29 9.27 12.97
CA ILE A 86 3.53 9.25 11.73
C ILE A 86 2.05 9.10 12.07
N GLU A 87 1.24 10.08 11.68
CA GLU A 87 -0.21 9.95 11.67
C GLU A 87 -0.65 9.63 10.25
N LEU A 88 -1.19 8.42 10.03
CA LEU A 88 -1.70 7.99 8.74
C LEU A 88 -3.22 7.89 8.78
N GLU A 89 -3.87 8.69 7.95
CA GLU A 89 -5.30 8.62 7.71
C GLU A 89 -5.52 8.06 6.30
N VAL A 90 -6.27 6.96 6.19
CA VAL A 90 -6.47 6.24 4.94
C VAL A 90 -7.94 5.96 4.67
N ALA A 91 -8.38 6.24 3.44
CA ALA A 91 -9.72 5.91 2.97
C ALA A 91 -9.77 4.46 2.48
N LEU A 92 -10.58 3.63 3.14
CA LEU A 92 -10.84 2.23 2.80
C LEU A 92 -12.26 2.08 2.26
N TYR A 93 -12.50 1.00 1.51
CA TYR A 93 -13.83 0.69 0.97
C TYR A 93 -14.76 0.13 2.06
N GLU A 94 -14.27 -0.78 2.91
CA GLU A 94 -14.96 -1.24 4.13
C GLU A 94 -14.04 -1.09 5.36
N PRO A 95 -14.00 0.08 6.02
CA PRO A 95 -13.06 0.33 7.12
C PRO A 95 -13.38 -0.44 8.41
N ALA A 96 -14.63 -0.87 8.62
CA ALA A 96 -15.09 -1.40 9.91
C ALA A 96 -14.24 -2.57 10.47
N PRO A 97 -13.82 -3.58 9.69
CA PRO A 97 -12.95 -4.65 10.17
C PRO A 97 -11.57 -4.14 10.62
N PHE A 98 -11.03 -3.14 9.92
CA PHE A 98 -9.70 -2.58 10.19
C PHE A 98 -9.71 -1.68 11.43
N VAL A 99 -10.81 -0.97 11.68
CA VAL A 99 -10.98 -0.17 12.91
C VAL A 99 -10.80 -1.03 14.17
N HIS A 100 -11.31 -2.26 14.17
CA HIS A 100 -11.11 -3.19 15.29
C HIS A 100 -9.67 -3.71 15.42
N LEU A 101 -8.90 -3.71 14.32
CA LEU A 101 -7.52 -4.19 14.27
C LEU A 101 -6.47 -3.06 14.41
N THR A 102 -6.91 -1.80 14.47
CA THR A 102 -6.06 -0.60 14.52
C THR A 102 -4.85 -0.75 15.46
N ALA A 103 -5.09 -1.11 16.73
CA ALA A 103 -4.04 -1.22 17.73
C ALA A 103 -3.03 -2.34 17.40
N ALA A 104 -3.50 -3.47 16.85
CA ALA A 104 -2.63 -4.57 16.45
C ALA A 104 -1.76 -4.18 15.25
N ILE A 105 -2.32 -3.45 14.29
CA ILE A 105 -1.60 -2.95 13.12
C ILE A 105 -0.57 -1.91 13.54
N GLU A 106 -0.94 -0.94 14.38
CA GLU A 106 0.00 0.06 14.93
C GLU A 106 1.16 -0.61 15.68
N GLN A 107 0.87 -1.63 16.50
CA GLN A 107 1.91 -2.37 17.20
C GLN A 107 2.83 -3.13 16.24
N ALA A 108 2.28 -3.75 15.21
CA ALA A 108 3.06 -4.43 14.17
C ALA A 108 3.96 -3.44 13.42
N LEU A 109 3.42 -2.30 12.98
CA LEU A 109 4.19 -1.26 12.30
C LEU A 109 5.28 -0.69 13.19
N ARG A 110 4.99 -0.43 14.47
CA ARG A 110 5.99 -0.01 15.44
C ARG A 110 7.10 -1.03 15.62
N PHE A 111 6.77 -2.31 15.67
CA PHE A 111 7.78 -3.38 15.76
C PHE A 111 8.65 -3.46 14.51
N LEU A 112 8.06 -3.33 13.32
CA LEU A 112 8.75 -3.46 12.04
C LEU A 112 9.61 -2.25 11.68
N THR A 113 9.14 -1.04 12.00
CA THR A 113 9.80 0.22 11.60
C THR A 113 10.58 0.88 12.72
N GLY A 114 10.22 0.60 13.98
CA GLY A 114 10.69 1.33 15.15
C GLY A 114 9.96 2.65 15.41
N ASP A 115 9.06 3.08 14.52
CA ASP A 115 8.39 4.38 14.58
C ASP A 115 7.07 4.35 15.36
N PHE A 116 6.60 5.53 15.79
CA PHE A 116 5.27 5.69 16.37
C PHE A 116 4.25 5.91 15.26
N TRP A 117 3.36 4.93 15.08
CA TRP A 117 2.26 5.00 14.14
C TRP A 117 0.95 5.30 14.86
N ARG A 118 0.15 6.17 14.27
CA ARG A 118 -1.24 6.37 14.63
C ARG A 118 -2.10 6.30 13.38
N LEU A 119 -3.04 5.36 13.35
CA LEU A 119 -3.85 5.06 12.19
C LEU A 119 -5.28 5.55 12.37
N SER A 120 -5.84 6.13 11.31
CA SER A 120 -7.25 6.48 11.22
C SER A 120 -7.82 5.97 9.90
N PHE A 121 -8.93 5.23 9.98
CA PHE A 121 -9.61 4.67 8.81
C PHE A 121 -10.87 5.47 8.53
N VAL A 122 -11.01 5.96 7.30
CA VAL A 122 -12.21 6.67 6.83
C VAL A 122 -12.85 5.91 5.67
N ASP A 123 -14.13 6.17 5.46
CA ASP A 123 -14.87 5.62 4.32
C ASP A 123 -14.56 6.41 3.03
N GLY A 124 -15.01 5.92 1.88
CA GLY A 124 -14.79 6.53 0.57
C GLY A 124 -13.50 6.07 -0.10
N GLY A 125 -12.99 4.88 0.25
CA GLY A 125 -11.89 4.23 -0.46
C GLY A 125 -12.28 3.80 -1.87
N TYR A 126 -11.27 3.53 -2.69
CA TYR A 126 -11.48 3.07 -4.07
C TYR A 126 -12.10 1.66 -4.06
N PRO A 127 -13.15 1.37 -4.85
CA PRO A 127 -13.78 0.06 -4.85
C PRO A 127 -12.90 -1.02 -5.49
N PRO A 128 -13.00 -2.29 -5.07
CA PRO A 128 -12.26 -3.38 -5.68
C PRO A 128 -12.58 -3.48 -7.18
N PRO A 129 -11.56 -3.63 -8.06
CA PRO A 129 -11.79 -3.70 -9.48
C PRO A 129 -12.54 -4.98 -9.86
N ILE A 130 -13.63 -4.81 -10.61
CA ILE A 130 -14.40 -5.92 -11.16
C ILE A 130 -13.90 -6.20 -12.58
N THR A 131 -13.57 -7.46 -12.87
CA THR A 131 -13.27 -7.93 -14.23
C THR A 131 -14.36 -8.87 -14.73
N ARG A 132 -14.63 -8.84 -16.04
CA ARG A 132 -15.56 -9.75 -16.71
C ARG A 132 -14.94 -11.13 -16.98
N GLN A 133 -13.61 -11.21 -16.94
CA GLN A 133 -12.84 -12.43 -17.18
C GLN A 133 -12.11 -12.80 -15.89
N ALA A 134 -12.87 -13.30 -14.92
CA ALA A 134 -12.29 -13.77 -13.66
C ALA A 134 -11.46 -15.02 -13.93
N VAL A 135 -10.18 -14.97 -13.54
CA VAL A 135 -9.27 -16.11 -13.58
C VAL A 135 -9.19 -16.66 -12.17
N VAL A 136 -9.68 -17.88 -11.98
CA VAL A 136 -9.50 -18.61 -10.73
C VAL A 136 -8.15 -19.30 -10.77
N HIS A 137 -7.32 -19.02 -9.78
CA HIS A 137 -6.08 -19.73 -9.56
C HIS A 137 -6.34 -20.88 -8.59
N ASP A 138 -6.12 -22.11 -9.06
CA ASP A 138 -6.09 -23.30 -8.21
C ASP A 138 -4.72 -23.33 -7.51
N ALA A 139 -4.57 -22.48 -6.49
CA ALA A 139 -3.33 -22.29 -5.76
C ALA A 139 -3.59 -22.55 -4.27
N ASP A 140 -2.94 -23.59 -3.75
CA ASP A 140 -3.06 -24.01 -2.34
C ASP A 140 -2.09 -23.25 -1.42
N CYS A 141 -1.21 -22.41 -1.99
CA CYS A 141 -0.12 -21.78 -1.29
C CYS A 141 0.25 -20.42 -1.91
N VAL A 142 0.54 -19.43 -1.06
CA VAL A 142 1.07 -18.12 -1.45
C VAL A 142 2.37 -17.90 -0.70
N SER A 143 3.45 -17.62 -1.43
CA SER A 143 4.77 -17.35 -0.86
C SER A 143 5.33 -16.03 -1.38
N LEU A 144 5.80 -15.17 -0.47
CA LEU A 144 6.48 -13.93 -0.83
C LEU A 144 7.96 -14.25 -1.08
N LEU A 145 8.38 -14.15 -2.33
CA LEU A 145 9.78 -14.32 -2.72
C LEU A 145 10.53 -13.03 -2.40
N SER A 146 11.58 -13.11 -1.58
CA SER A 146 12.48 -11.97 -1.33
C SER A 146 13.49 -11.75 -2.46
N GLY A 147 13.43 -12.59 -3.50
CA GLY A 147 14.34 -12.55 -4.67
C GLY A 147 15.64 -13.33 -4.48
N GLY A 148 15.85 -13.97 -3.32
CA GLY A 148 17.02 -14.82 -3.04
C GLY A 148 16.79 -16.30 -3.37
N LEU A 149 17.87 -17.02 -3.69
CA LEU A 149 17.82 -18.46 -3.99
C LEU A 149 17.20 -19.27 -2.84
N ASP A 150 17.52 -18.95 -1.59
CA ASP A 150 17.00 -19.67 -0.42
C ASP A 150 15.49 -19.49 -0.25
N SER A 151 14.98 -18.28 -0.53
CA SER A 151 13.54 -18.00 -0.50
C SER A 151 12.79 -18.72 -1.62
N LEU A 152 13.43 -18.88 -2.78
CA LEU A 152 12.90 -19.65 -3.90
C LEU A 152 12.85 -21.14 -3.57
N ILE A 153 13.94 -21.70 -3.03
CA ILE A 153 13.97 -23.11 -2.61
C ILE A 153 12.92 -23.36 -1.52
N GLY A 154 12.77 -22.44 -0.56
CA GLY A 154 11.73 -22.53 0.46
C GLY A 154 10.32 -22.52 -0.12
N ALA A 155 10.05 -21.66 -1.11
CA ALA A 155 8.75 -21.62 -1.78
C ALA A 155 8.46 -22.90 -2.58
N LEU A 156 9.46 -23.44 -3.30
CA LEU A 156 9.33 -24.68 -4.07
C LEU A 156 9.16 -25.92 -3.17
N ALA A 157 9.83 -25.94 -2.02
CA ALA A 157 9.73 -27.04 -1.06
C ALA A 157 8.45 -26.98 -0.22
N GLY A 158 7.94 -25.78 0.08
CA GLY A 158 6.77 -25.57 0.93
C GLY A 158 5.43 -25.59 0.19
N CYS A 159 5.39 -25.11 -1.06
CA CYS A 159 4.19 -25.11 -1.90
C CYS A 159 4.23 -26.30 -2.87
N GLY A 160 3.67 -27.45 -2.48
CA GLY A 160 3.61 -28.65 -3.31
C GLY A 160 2.60 -28.55 -4.46
N ASN A 161 2.99 -29.10 -5.62
CA ASN A 161 2.29 -29.20 -6.91
C ASN A 161 1.80 -27.88 -7.53
N THR A 162 2.51 -27.47 -8.59
CA THR A 162 2.27 -26.27 -9.43
C THR A 162 2.26 -24.94 -8.66
N PRO A 163 3.45 -24.42 -8.28
CA PRO A 163 3.55 -23.01 -7.91
C PRO A 163 3.05 -22.16 -9.08
N VAL A 164 2.03 -21.33 -8.86
CA VAL A 164 1.68 -20.28 -9.82
C VAL A 164 2.79 -19.24 -9.74
N GLU A 165 3.86 -19.45 -10.49
CA GLU A 165 4.88 -18.44 -10.77
C GLU A 165 4.30 -17.40 -11.72
N LYS A 166 3.38 -16.58 -11.21
CA LYS A 166 3.10 -15.29 -11.83
C LYS A 166 4.04 -14.30 -11.16
N GLN A 167 5.26 -14.19 -11.70
CA GLN A 167 5.93 -12.90 -11.69
C GLN A 167 5.02 -11.93 -12.45
N HIS A 168 4.03 -11.36 -11.77
CA HIS A 168 3.57 -10.04 -12.17
C HIS A 168 4.64 -9.09 -11.65
N PRO A 169 5.47 -8.53 -12.55
CA PRO A 169 6.54 -7.62 -12.14
C PRO A 169 5.99 -6.43 -11.36
N SER A 170 4.69 -6.15 -11.41
CA SER A 170 4.08 -5.04 -10.73
C SER A 170 3.70 -5.26 -9.26
N LEU A 171 3.32 -6.48 -8.86
CA LEU A 171 3.11 -6.81 -7.45
C LEU A 171 4.45 -6.98 -6.71
N CYS A 172 5.48 -7.47 -7.42
CA CYS A 172 6.86 -7.46 -6.89
C CYS A 172 7.45 -6.04 -6.86
N ALA A 173 7.10 -5.17 -7.82
CA ALA A 173 7.50 -3.75 -7.80
C ALA A 173 6.85 -2.93 -6.68
N ALA A 174 5.71 -3.36 -6.13
CA ALA A 174 5.13 -2.75 -4.94
C ALA A 174 5.98 -3.00 -3.68
N THR A 175 6.73 -4.11 -3.64
CA THR A 175 7.63 -4.44 -2.53
C THR A 175 9.11 -4.14 -2.84
N THR A 176 9.48 -4.08 -4.12
CA THR A 176 10.84 -3.78 -4.60
C THR A 176 10.80 -2.56 -5.51
N ALA A 177 10.90 -1.38 -4.87
CA ALA A 177 11.35 -0.11 -5.40
C ALA A 177 11.62 -0.03 -6.92
N ARG A 178 10.64 0.50 -7.67
CA ARG A 178 10.91 1.31 -8.87
C ARG A 178 9.89 2.44 -9.03
N PHE A 179 9.68 3.21 -7.96
CA PHE A 179 9.09 4.55 -8.04
C PHE A 179 10.21 5.60 -7.89
N LEU A 180 11.08 5.66 -8.90
CA LEU A 180 12.05 6.73 -9.05
C LEU A 180 11.69 7.46 -10.33
N HIS A 181 10.84 8.48 -10.18
CA HIS A 181 10.87 9.75 -10.90
C HIS A 181 10.09 10.76 -10.05
N CYS A 182 10.70 11.17 -8.93
CA CYS A 182 10.39 12.42 -8.28
C CYS A 182 11.47 13.40 -8.76
N GLU A 183 11.22 14.11 -9.86
CA GLU A 183 12.01 15.28 -10.20
C GLU A 183 11.59 16.40 -9.25
N ILE A 184 12.45 16.70 -8.28
CA ILE A 184 12.34 17.89 -7.44
C ILE A 184 12.90 19.05 -8.27
N PRO A 185 12.09 20.05 -8.68
CA PRO A 185 12.63 21.23 -9.32
C PRO A 185 13.44 22.04 -8.31
N THR A 186 14.71 22.29 -8.64
CA THR A 186 15.60 23.28 -7.99
C THR A 186 15.10 24.70 -8.19
#